data_AF-A0A9D4R820-F1
#
_entry.id   AF-A0A9D4R820-F1
#
_cell.length_a   1.000
_cell.length_b   1.000
_cell.length_c   1.000
_cell.angle_alpha   90.00
_cell.angle_beta   90.00
_cell.angle_gamma   90.00
#
_symmetry.space_group_name_H-M   'P 1'
#
loop_
_entity.id
_entity.type
_entity.pdbx_description
1 polymer ?
#
loop_
_entity_poly.entity_id
_entity_poly.type
_entity_poly.pdbx_seq_one_letter_code
_entity_poly.pdbx_strand_id
1 'polypeptide(L)'
;MSFLIVGHTHEDIDAKFSEVSRLLNTKDAEYFDDFLNVLKNAERITQLFDVKSWIEGDLNKVDHITQPLHFKFVSVDGGVKVFYKGVQSQPWSALNGNFLNKAPSGKPEILKPNFSKIEIDKNVKQIKALKLIFKKQDSTQKWLDF
;
A
#
# COMPACT_ATOMS: atom_id res chain seq x y z
N MET A 1 19.81 -15.10 5.70
CA MET A 1 19.62 -13.66 5.93
C MET A 1 18.18 -13.34 5.59
N SER A 2 17.33 -13.12 6.59
CA SER A 2 15.93 -12.71 6.37
C SER A 2 15.63 -11.61 7.37
N PHE A 3 16.08 -10.41 7.03
CA PHE A 3 15.64 -9.17 7.62
C PHE A 3 15.21 -8.31 6.43
N LEU A 4 13.93 -7.97 6.34
CA LEU A 4 13.56 -6.74 5.64
C LEU A 4 14.20 -5.62 6.47
N ILE A 5 15.27 -5.03 5.95
CA ILE A 5 15.98 -3.95 6.61
C ILE A 5 15.08 -2.73 6.54
N VAL A 6 14.22 -2.59 7.55
CA VAL A 6 13.23 -1.53 7.63
C VAL A 6 13.90 -0.14 7.64
N GLY A 7 15.19 -0.04 8.00
CA GLY A 7 15.97 1.21 7.92
C GLY A 7 16.27 1.70 6.50
N HIS A 8 16.99 0.90 5.69
CA HIS A 8 17.39 1.30 4.32
C HIS A 8 16.24 1.37 3.33
N THR A 9 15.18 0.58 3.55
CA THR A 9 14.03 0.57 2.63
C THR A 9 13.24 1.88 2.70
N HIS A 10 13.20 2.56 3.86
CA HIS A 10 12.58 3.89 3.96
C HIS A 10 13.40 4.95 3.21
N GLU A 11 14.73 4.91 3.32
CA GLU A 11 15.63 5.84 2.63
C GLU A 11 15.52 5.73 1.10
N ASP A 12 15.47 4.50 0.57
CA ASP A 12 15.32 4.27 -0.87
C ASP A 12 13.94 4.72 -1.38
N ILE A 13 12.89 4.50 -0.59
CA ILE A 13 11.52 4.94 -0.92
C ILE A 13 11.43 6.47 -0.90
N ASP A 14 12.00 7.12 0.12
CA ASP A 14 12.01 8.58 0.25
C ASP A 14 12.84 9.24 -0.87
N ALA A 15 13.95 8.60 -1.27
CA ALA A 15 14.75 9.03 -2.42
C ALA A 15 13.92 8.97 -3.71
N LYS A 16 13.11 7.92 -3.90
CA LYS A 16 12.20 7.83 -5.05
C LYS A 16 11.09 8.89 -5.02
N PHE A 17 10.50 9.17 -3.85
CA PHE A 17 9.55 10.28 -3.73
C PHE A 17 10.18 11.65 -3.98
N SER A 18 11.46 11.83 -3.62
CA SER A 18 12.21 13.05 -3.91
C SER A 18 12.48 13.22 -5.40
N GLU A 19 12.83 12.14 -6.11
CA GLU A 19 12.97 12.15 -7.58
C GLU A 19 11.66 12.53 -8.27
N VAL A 20 10.53 11.93 -7.85
CA VAL A 20 9.19 12.25 -8.38
C VAL A 20 8.85 13.71 -8.13
N SER A 21 9.04 14.20 -6.90
CA SER A 21 8.75 15.61 -6.55
C SER A 21 9.54 16.59 -7.41
N ARG A 22 10.84 16.31 -7.64
CA ARG A 22 11.68 17.14 -8.52
C ARG A 22 11.18 17.12 -9.97
N LEU A 23 10.78 15.97 -10.48
CA LEU A 23 10.24 15.83 -11.84
C LEU A 23 8.94 16.62 -12.01
N LEU A 24 8.03 16.56 -11.04
CA LEU A 24 6.77 17.30 -11.05
C LEU A 24 7.00 18.81 -11.04
N ASN A 25 7.91 19.30 -10.19
CA ASN A 25 8.28 20.71 -10.13
C ASN A 25 8.93 21.22 -11.43
N THR A 26 9.67 20.37 -12.13
CA THR A 26 10.34 20.75 -13.39
C THR A 26 9.37 20.79 -14.58
N LYS A 27 8.30 19.99 -14.53
CA LYS A 27 7.36 19.77 -15.65
C LYS A 27 6.03 20.51 -15.49
N ASP A 28 5.86 21.29 -14.43
CA ASP A 28 4.64 22.04 -14.14
C ASP A 28 3.38 21.17 -14.21
N ALA A 29 3.50 19.96 -13.62
CA ALA A 29 2.43 18.97 -13.60
C ALA A 29 1.36 19.36 -12.58
N GLU A 30 0.41 20.19 -13.02
CA GLU A 30 -0.66 20.72 -12.18
C GLU A 30 -1.95 19.88 -12.20
N TYR A 31 -2.09 18.95 -13.15
CA TYR A 31 -3.23 18.03 -13.25
C TYR A 31 -2.81 16.57 -13.12
N PHE A 32 -3.79 15.71 -12.83
CA PHE A 32 -3.56 14.26 -12.73
C PHE A 32 -3.03 13.65 -14.03
N ASP A 33 -3.50 14.11 -15.19
CA ASP A 33 -2.99 13.62 -16.49
C ASP A 33 -1.53 14.07 -16.73
N ASP A 34 -1.16 15.28 -16.28
CA ASP A 34 0.23 15.72 -16.35
C ASP A 34 1.11 14.84 -15.45
N PHE A 35 0.60 14.48 -14.26
CA PHE A 35 1.27 13.57 -13.34
C PHE A 35 1.50 12.19 -13.95
N LEU A 36 0.49 11.60 -14.62
CA LEU A 36 0.64 10.33 -15.34
C LEU A 36 1.62 10.46 -16.53
N ASN A 37 1.61 11.57 -17.25
CA ASN A 37 2.55 11.83 -18.35
C ASN A 37 4.00 11.96 -17.86
N VAL A 38 4.21 12.54 -16.67
CA VAL A 38 5.53 12.61 -16.02
C VAL A 38 5.98 11.23 -15.56
N LEU A 39 5.06 10.43 -15.02
CA LEU A 39 5.32 9.07 -14.55
C LEU A 39 5.01 8.06 -15.66
N LYS A 40 5.87 7.98 -16.67
CA LYS A 40 5.70 7.16 -17.89
C LYS A 40 5.31 5.68 -17.69
N ASN A 41 5.52 5.11 -16.51
CA ASN A 41 5.19 3.73 -16.17
C ASN A 41 4.20 3.62 -14.99
N ALA A 42 3.52 4.72 -14.64
CA ALA A 42 2.50 4.70 -13.60
C ALA A 42 1.14 4.44 -14.22
N GLU A 43 0.37 3.61 -13.53
CA GLU A 43 -1.02 3.35 -13.84
C GLU A 43 -1.91 3.87 -12.72
N ARG A 44 -3.08 4.37 -13.09
CA ARG A 44 -4.08 4.78 -12.11
C ARG A 44 -4.77 3.55 -11.53
N ILE A 45 -4.64 3.35 -10.23
CA ILE A 45 -5.47 2.39 -9.51
C ILE A 45 -6.88 2.96 -9.41
N THR A 46 -7.85 2.29 -10.03
CA THR A 46 -9.25 2.73 -10.07
C THR A 46 -10.10 2.10 -8.98
N GLN A 47 -9.74 0.90 -8.53
CA GLN A 47 -10.47 0.13 -7.55
C GLN A 47 -9.50 -0.59 -6.62
N LEU A 48 -9.86 -0.64 -5.35
CA LEU A 48 -9.22 -1.49 -4.35
C LEU A 48 -10.26 -2.49 -3.89
N PHE A 49 -9.84 -3.73 -3.61
CA PHE A 49 -10.72 -4.76 -3.10
C PHE A 49 -10.50 -4.93 -1.60
N ASP A 50 -11.58 -5.07 -0.84
CA ASP A 50 -11.51 -5.38 0.60
C ASP A 50 -11.25 -6.88 0.79
N VAL A 51 -10.01 -7.29 0.50
CA VAL A 51 -9.57 -8.68 0.69
C VAL A 51 -9.59 -9.06 2.16
N LYS A 52 -9.36 -8.10 3.07
CA LYS A 52 -9.30 -8.35 4.50
C LYS A 52 -10.65 -8.86 5.00
N SER A 53 -11.72 -8.10 4.79
CA SER A 53 -13.06 -8.52 5.23
C SER A 53 -13.56 -9.72 4.44
N TRP A 54 -13.12 -9.90 3.19
CA TRP A 54 -13.47 -11.09 2.41
C TRP A 54 -12.95 -12.40 3.00
N ILE A 55 -11.70 -12.43 3.48
CA ILE A 55 -11.09 -13.66 4.01
C ILE A 55 -11.29 -13.84 5.52
N GLU A 56 -11.79 -12.83 6.22
CA GLU A 56 -11.83 -12.78 7.69
C GLU A 56 -12.57 -13.98 8.31
N GLY A 57 -13.69 -14.41 7.71
CA GLY A 57 -14.45 -15.57 8.17
C GLY A 57 -13.77 -16.93 7.93
N ASP A 58 -12.75 -16.96 7.06
CA ASP A 58 -12.02 -18.16 6.70
C ASP A 58 -10.63 -18.22 7.33
N LEU A 59 -10.16 -17.14 7.97
CA LEU A 59 -8.88 -17.12 8.64
C LEU A 59 -8.87 -18.04 9.86
N ASN A 60 -7.83 -18.86 9.96
CA ASN A 60 -7.52 -19.55 11.19
C ASN A 60 -6.95 -18.58 12.23
N LYS A 61 -7.15 -18.92 13.50
CA LYS A 61 -6.40 -18.27 14.58
C LYS A 61 -4.98 -18.80 14.54
N VAL A 62 -4.13 -18.08 13.82
CA VAL A 62 -2.72 -18.44 13.66
C VAL A 62 -1.88 -17.59 14.60
N ASP A 63 -1.26 -18.24 15.58
CA ASP A 63 -0.36 -17.58 16.52
C ASP A 63 1.06 -17.42 15.92
N HIS A 64 1.84 -16.49 16.47
CA HIS A 64 3.26 -16.24 16.13
C HIS A 64 3.59 -15.68 14.74
N ILE A 65 2.61 -15.41 13.87
CA ILE A 65 2.87 -14.78 12.56
C ILE A 65 2.96 -13.25 12.63
N THR A 66 2.33 -12.65 13.63
CA THR A 66 2.39 -11.21 13.87
C THR A 66 3.65 -10.77 14.61
N GLN A 67 4.52 -11.71 15.00
CA GLN A 67 5.79 -11.43 15.65
C GLN A 67 6.90 -11.26 14.61
N PRO A 68 7.92 -10.42 14.86
CA PRO A 68 9.06 -10.24 13.98
C PRO A 68 9.99 -11.46 14.04
N LEU A 69 9.55 -12.57 13.46
CA LEU A 69 10.29 -13.83 13.38
C LEU A 69 10.85 -14.04 11.98
N HIS A 70 11.76 -15.01 11.85
CA HIS A 70 12.16 -15.51 10.54
C HIS A 70 11.14 -16.53 10.08
N PHE A 71 10.61 -16.38 8.87
CA PHE A 71 9.66 -17.33 8.27
C PHE A 71 10.27 -18.08 7.08
N LYS A 72 9.84 -19.31 6.88
CA LYS A 72 10.15 -20.14 5.70
C LYS A 72 8.89 -20.84 5.21
N PHE A 73 8.65 -20.79 3.91
CA PHE A 73 7.54 -21.46 3.24
C PHE A 73 8.10 -22.64 2.45
N VAL A 74 7.48 -23.82 2.61
CA VAL A 74 7.89 -25.05 1.92
C VAL A 74 6.67 -25.66 1.25
N SER A 75 6.76 -25.90 -0.06
CA SER A 75 5.74 -26.65 -0.80
C SER A 75 5.81 -28.12 -0.39
N VAL A 76 4.69 -28.69 0.06
CA VAL A 76 4.57 -30.09 0.46
C VAL A 76 3.21 -30.60 -0.03
N ASP A 77 3.21 -31.65 -0.85
CA ASP A 77 2.00 -32.36 -1.33
C ASP A 77 0.92 -31.44 -1.95
N GLY A 78 1.32 -30.43 -2.72
CA GLY A 78 0.41 -29.46 -3.34
C GLY A 78 -0.13 -28.38 -2.38
N GLY A 79 0.31 -28.38 -1.13
CA GLY A 79 0.07 -27.33 -0.14
C GLY A 79 1.36 -26.58 0.25
N VAL A 80 1.23 -25.61 1.15
CA VAL A 80 2.36 -24.84 1.69
C VAL A 80 2.42 -25.02 3.21
N LYS A 81 3.55 -25.52 3.72
CA LYS A 81 3.86 -25.52 5.16
C LYS A 81 4.70 -24.31 5.51
N VAL A 82 4.36 -23.65 6.62
CA VAL A 82 5.09 -22.50 7.15
C VAL A 82 5.87 -22.91 8.37
N PHE A 83 7.10 -22.41 8.44
CA PHE A 83 7.99 -22.56 9.57
C PHE A 83 8.42 -21.20 10.07
N TYR A 84 8.68 -21.10 11.37
CA TYR A 84 9.17 -19.88 12.00
C TYR A 84 10.34 -20.17 12.97
N LYS A 85 11.15 -19.15 13.25
CA LYS A 85 12.11 -19.14 14.38
C LYS A 85 12.42 -17.71 14.85
N GLY A 86 12.67 -17.55 16.14
CA GLY A 86 12.96 -16.24 16.73
C GLY A 86 14.33 -15.69 16.38
N VAL A 87 15.36 -16.54 16.46
CA VAL A 87 16.74 -16.15 16.19
C VAL A 87 17.45 -17.21 15.33
N GLN A 88 18.59 -16.87 14.73
CA GLN A 88 19.24 -17.76 13.77
C GLN A 88 19.65 -19.12 14.33
N SER A 89 20.12 -19.16 15.59
CA SER A 89 20.59 -20.38 16.25
C SER A 89 19.49 -21.36 16.65
N GLN A 90 18.21 -20.93 16.64
CA GLN A 90 17.10 -21.80 16.97
C GLN A 90 16.73 -22.73 15.79
N PRO A 91 16.29 -23.97 16.09
CA PRO A 91 15.70 -24.82 15.08
C PRO A 91 14.40 -24.20 14.55
N TRP A 92 14.02 -24.57 13.33
CA TRP A 92 12.75 -24.17 12.74
C TRP A 92 11.59 -24.88 13.43
N SER A 93 10.60 -24.12 13.88
CA SER A 93 9.33 -24.64 14.37
C SER A 93 8.31 -24.64 13.24
N ALA A 94 7.56 -25.72 13.08
CA ALA A 94 6.44 -25.74 12.16
C ALA A 94 5.28 -24.95 12.76
N LEU A 95 4.65 -24.13 11.94
CA LEU A 95 3.37 -23.53 12.27
C LEU A 95 2.30 -24.63 12.15
N ASN A 96 1.60 -24.93 13.24
CA ASN A 96 0.52 -25.90 13.23
C ASN A 96 -0.76 -25.23 12.71
N GLY A 97 -1.28 -25.72 11.59
CA GLY A 97 -2.52 -25.24 10.98
C GLY A 97 -2.31 -24.56 9.62
N ASN A 98 -3.38 -24.56 8.82
CA ASN A 98 -3.44 -23.78 7.58
C ASN A 98 -3.82 -22.33 7.93
N PHE A 99 -3.37 -21.34 7.16
CA PHE A 99 -3.85 -19.95 7.32
C PHE A 99 -5.35 -19.80 7.14
N LEU A 100 -5.92 -20.64 6.27
CA LEU A 100 -7.32 -20.64 5.93
C LEU A 100 -7.95 -21.97 6.38
N ASN A 101 -9.12 -21.88 6.99
CA ASN A 101 -9.97 -23.03 7.33
C ASN A 101 -10.52 -23.72 6.09
N LYS A 102 -10.79 -22.92 5.05
CA LYS A 102 -11.26 -23.36 3.74
C LYS A 102 -10.89 -22.30 2.71
N ALA A 103 -10.93 -22.66 1.42
CA ALA A 103 -10.79 -21.66 0.37
C ALA A 103 -11.97 -20.66 0.45
N PRO A 104 -11.71 -19.35 0.50
CA PRO A 104 -12.77 -18.36 0.55
C PRO A 104 -13.62 -18.43 -0.71
N SER A 105 -14.94 -18.47 -0.51
CA SER A 105 -15.90 -18.51 -1.61
C SER A 105 -16.25 -17.10 -2.10
N GLY A 106 -16.64 -16.98 -3.36
CA GLY A 106 -17.07 -15.70 -3.94
C GLY A 106 -15.90 -14.81 -4.34
N LYS A 107 -16.12 -13.48 -4.32
CA LYS A 107 -15.13 -12.47 -4.68
C LYS A 107 -15.15 -11.34 -3.65
N PRO A 108 -14.00 -10.68 -3.39
CA PRO A 108 -13.97 -9.55 -2.49
C PRO A 108 -14.81 -8.38 -3.04
N GLU A 109 -15.41 -7.61 -2.14
CA GLU A 109 -16.10 -6.37 -2.49
C GLU A 109 -15.11 -5.25 -2.81
N ILE A 110 -15.58 -4.22 -3.52
CA ILE A 110 -14.80 -2.99 -3.70
C ILE A 110 -14.72 -2.27 -2.35
N LEU A 111 -13.50 -1.94 -1.95
CA LEU A 111 -13.20 -1.19 -0.74
C LEU A 111 -13.89 0.17 -0.81
N LYS A 112 -14.78 0.42 0.15
CA LYS A 112 -15.50 1.69 0.23
C LYS A 112 -14.54 2.79 0.72
N PRO A 113 -14.54 3.98 0.10
CA PRO A 113 -13.73 5.09 0.57
C PRO A 113 -14.08 5.45 2.03
N ASN A 114 -13.06 5.68 2.85
CA ASN A 114 -13.24 6.15 4.22
C ASN A 114 -12.92 7.65 4.31
N PHE A 115 -13.96 8.47 4.46
CA PHE A 115 -13.83 9.92 4.56
C PHE A 115 -13.75 10.44 6.00
N SER A 116 -13.77 9.57 7.02
CA SER A 116 -13.83 10.00 8.44
C SER A 116 -12.65 10.87 8.89
N LYS A 117 -11.50 10.77 8.20
CA LYS A 117 -10.28 11.55 8.48
C LYS A 117 -9.99 12.62 7.43
N ILE A 118 -10.88 12.81 6.46
CA ILE A 118 -10.68 13.78 5.37
C ILE A 118 -11.26 15.13 5.79
N GLU A 119 -10.37 16.11 5.96
CA GLU A 119 -10.72 17.49 6.33
C GLU A 119 -10.97 18.33 5.06
N ILE A 120 -12.15 18.18 4.46
CA ILE A 120 -12.51 18.85 3.18
C ILE A 120 -12.29 20.37 3.25
N ASP A 121 -12.78 21.03 4.31
CA ASP A 121 -12.64 22.48 4.47
C ASP A 121 -11.18 22.95 4.51
N LYS A 122 -10.30 22.14 5.09
CA LYS A 122 -8.86 22.44 5.14
C LYS A 122 -8.22 22.26 3.77
N ASN A 123 -8.58 21.20 3.05
CA ASN A 123 -8.10 20.97 1.69
C ASN A 123 -8.52 22.12 0.77
N VAL A 124 -9.78 22.56 0.85
CA VAL A 124 -10.30 23.72 0.08
C VAL A 124 -9.52 24.99 0.42
N LYS A 125 -9.25 25.26 1.71
CA LYS A 125 -8.43 26.41 2.13
C LYS A 125 -7.01 26.34 1.57
N GLN A 126 -6.38 25.16 1.60
CA GLN A 126 -5.04 24.95 1.04
C GLN A 126 -5.01 25.14 -0.48
N ILE A 127 -5.96 24.55 -1.22
CA ILE A 127 -6.06 24.73 -2.69
C ILE A 127 -6.18 26.22 -3.04
N LYS A 128 -7.02 26.97 -2.31
CA LYS A 128 -7.15 28.42 -2.51
C LYS A 128 -5.86 29.18 -2.19
N ALA A 129 -5.11 28.78 -1.16
CA ALA A 129 -3.81 29.38 -0.83
C ALA A 129 -2.75 29.13 -1.90
N LEU A 130 -2.80 27.97 -2.56
CA LEU A 130 -1.91 27.59 -3.66
C LEU A 130 -2.23 28.28 -4.99
N LYS A 131 -3.32 29.06 -5.08
CA LYS A 131 -3.72 29.78 -6.30
C LYS A 131 -2.62 30.61 -6.93
N LEU A 132 -1.76 31.25 -6.13
CA LEU A 132 -0.66 32.08 -6.61
C LEU A 132 0.55 31.27 -7.11
N ILE A 133 0.59 29.97 -6.80
CA ILE A 133 1.66 29.05 -7.18
C ILE A 133 1.31 28.31 -8.47
N PHE A 134 0.03 28.04 -8.71
CA PHE A 134 -0.44 27.47 -9.98
C PHE A 134 -0.14 28.41 -11.14
N LYS A 135 0.46 27.86 -12.19
CA LYS A 135 0.81 28.56 -13.44
C LYS A 135 -0.33 28.49 -14.44
N LYS A 136 -1.18 27.44 -14.41
CA LYS A 136 -2.36 27.35 -15.29
C LYS A 136 -3.55 28.05 -14.65
N GLN A 137 -4.26 28.87 -15.42
CA GLN A 137 -5.30 29.78 -14.91
C GLN A 137 -6.52 29.07 -14.30
N ASP A 138 -6.83 27.87 -14.76
CA ASP A 138 -7.97 27.05 -14.33
C ASP A 138 -7.62 26.03 -13.24
N SER A 139 -6.34 25.87 -12.88
CA SER A 139 -5.89 24.85 -11.92
C SER A 139 -6.63 24.90 -10.59
N THR A 140 -6.81 26.09 -10.02
CA THR A 140 -7.54 26.23 -8.76
C THR A 140 -8.97 25.71 -8.88
N GLN A 141 -9.67 26.04 -9.96
CA GLN A 141 -11.06 25.61 -10.13
C GLN A 141 -11.14 24.10 -10.37
N LYS A 142 -10.25 23.57 -11.21
CA LYS A 142 -10.18 22.13 -11.52
C LYS A 142 -9.89 21.27 -10.29
N TRP A 143 -9.08 21.74 -9.35
CA TRP A 143 -8.85 21.05 -8.06
C TRP A 143 -10.01 21.17 -7.08
N LEU A 144 -10.85 22.21 -7.19
CA LEU A 144 -12.06 22.37 -6.38
C LEU A 144 -13.25 21.56 -6.92
N ASP A 145 -13.24 21.25 -8.22
CA ASP A 145 -14.27 20.46 -8.90
C ASP A 145 -14.05 18.94 -8.78
N PHE A 146 -12.89 18.52 -8.25
CA PHE A 146 -12.50 17.13 -8.06
C PHE A 146 -12.92 16.60 -6.69
#